data_AF-A0A518DTB2-F1
#
_entry.id   AF-A0A518DTB2-F1
#
_cell.length_a   1.000
_cell.length_b   1.000
_cell.length_c   1.000
_cell.angle_alpha   90.00
_cell.angle_beta   90.00
_cell.angle_gamma   90.00
#
_symmetry.space_group_name_H-M   'P 1'
#
loop_
_entity.id
_entity.type
_entity.pdbx_description
1 polymer ?
#
loop_
_entity_poly.entity_id
_entity_poly.type
_entity_poly.pdbx_seq_one_letter_code
_entity_poly.pdbx_strand_id
1 'polypeptide(L)'
;MPSELERTVPPYGHNPSAWSQRIPICILAMVAAGISSHLALYQWGLTENVWDPVFGDDSNKVITSDAAKRMFHMLGIHDAALGVLAYLGDAILGFAGSTRRWQYRPWLVILFGIDVIPLGIVSVVLVLLQATIIGYWCFLCLVTAAISLILVYWSWDEVRASLTYLWIVWKQDHNWRVLWNTFWGFPSPEAAAAAETLLAREVN
;
A
#
# COMPACT_ATOMS: atom_id res chain seq x y z
N MET A 1 -19.78 -24.85 -2.43
CA MET A 1 -18.83 -24.67 -1.32
C MET A 1 -17.78 -23.70 -1.81
N PRO A 2 -17.58 -22.52 -1.19
CA PRO A 2 -16.42 -21.70 -1.51
C PRO A 2 -15.18 -22.60 -1.41
N SER A 3 -14.26 -22.50 -2.37
CA SER A 3 -13.01 -23.26 -2.28
C SER A 3 -12.33 -22.96 -0.94
N GLU A 4 -11.58 -23.90 -0.34
CA GLU A 4 -10.89 -23.66 0.94
C GLU A 4 -9.95 -22.43 0.93
N LEU A 5 -9.67 -21.90 -0.27
CA LEU A 5 -8.86 -20.71 -0.52
C LEU A 5 -9.64 -19.39 -0.39
N GLU A 6 -10.98 -19.43 -0.33
CA GLU A 6 -11.87 -18.28 -0.28
C GLU A 6 -12.59 -18.13 1.07
N ARG A 7 -12.16 -18.87 2.11
CA ARG A 7 -12.73 -18.76 3.45
C ARG A 7 -12.65 -17.32 3.97
N THR A 8 -13.72 -16.88 4.62
CA THR A 8 -13.78 -15.62 5.34
C THR A 8 -12.77 -15.62 6.49
N VAL A 9 -12.14 -14.48 6.74
CA VAL A 9 -11.13 -14.35 7.80
C VAL A 9 -11.66 -13.39 8.86
N PRO A 10 -12.08 -13.89 10.04
CA PRO A 10 -12.55 -13.05 11.13
C PRO A 10 -11.52 -11.96 11.50
N PRO A 11 -11.95 -10.72 11.79
CA PRO A 11 -13.34 -10.26 11.99
C PRO A 11 -14.08 -9.91 10.70
N TYR A 12 -13.51 -10.18 9.53
CA TYR A 12 -14.10 -9.78 8.25
C TYR A 12 -15.03 -10.86 7.71
N GLY A 13 -16.24 -10.47 7.31
CA GLY A 13 -17.20 -11.34 6.62
C GLY A 13 -16.83 -11.70 5.17
N HIS A 14 -15.60 -11.38 4.75
CA HIS A 14 -15.06 -11.65 3.41
C HIS A 14 -13.60 -12.14 3.54
N ASN A 15 -13.01 -12.64 2.45
CA ASN A 15 -11.59 -12.94 2.41
C ASN A 15 -10.79 -11.68 2.02
N PRO A 16 -9.95 -11.12 2.91
CA PRO A 16 -9.19 -9.90 2.64
C PRO A 16 -8.13 -10.07 1.54
N SER A 17 -7.72 -11.31 1.24
CA SER A 17 -6.79 -11.61 0.16
C SER A 17 -7.49 -11.99 -1.15
N ALA A 18 -8.82 -11.83 -1.26
CA ALA A 18 -9.57 -12.20 -2.45
C ALA A 18 -9.18 -11.35 -3.67
N TRP A 19 -9.18 -11.99 -4.85
CA TRP A 19 -8.91 -11.29 -6.12
C TRP A 19 -9.91 -10.15 -6.40
N SER A 20 -11.15 -10.26 -5.93
CA SER A 20 -12.16 -9.21 -6.06
C SER A 20 -11.78 -7.91 -5.35
N GLN A 21 -10.97 -7.96 -4.30
CA GLN A 21 -10.42 -6.77 -3.63
C GLN A 21 -9.08 -6.35 -4.23
N ARG A 22 -8.24 -7.32 -4.59
CA ARG A 22 -6.86 -7.05 -5.03
C ARG A 22 -6.78 -6.49 -6.46
N ILE A 23 -7.66 -6.92 -7.36
CA ILE A 23 -7.69 -6.39 -8.73
C ILE A 23 -7.98 -4.88 -8.72
N PRO A 24 -9.02 -4.37 -8.02
CA PRO A 24 -9.24 -2.94 -7.87
C PRO A 24 -8.04 -2.18 -7.28
N ILE A 25 -7.41 -2.71 -6.22
CA ILE A 25 -6.20 -2.12 -5.61
C ILE A 25 -5.10 -1.99 -6.66
N CYS A 26 -4.81 -3.06 -7.42
CA CYS A 26 -3.74 -3.05 -8.42
C CYS A 26 -4.04 -2.09 -9.58
N ILE A 27 -5.30 -2.02 -10.02
CA ILE A 27 -5.71 -1.07 -11.06
C ILE A 27 -5.51 0.37 -10.59
N LEU A 28 -5.97 0.69 -9.38
CA LEU A 28 -5.77 2.02 -8.79
C LEU A 28 -4.29 2.36 -8.64
N ALA A 29 -3.47 1.41 -8.17
CA ALA A 29 -2.03 1.58 -8.07
C ALA A 29 -1.38 1.83 -9.45
N MET A 30 -1.75 1.10 -10.49
CA MET A 30 -1.25 1.37 -11.85
C MET A 30 -1.66 2.75 -12.38
N VAL A 31 -2.89 3.20 -12.10
CA VAL A 31 -3.35 4.55 -12.46
C VAL A 31 -2.52 5.60 -11.73
N ALA A 32 -2.31 5.44 -10.42
CA ALA A 32 -1.48 6.34 -9.63
C ALA A 32 -0.02 6.34 -10.11
N ALA A 33 0.53 5.18 -10.46
CA ALA A 33 1.86 5.07 -11.06
C ALA A 33 1.96 5.84 -12.39
N GLY A 34 0.92 5.78 -13.24
CA GLY A 34 0.86 6.55 -14.48
C GLY A 34 0.85 8.06 -14.22
N ILE A 35 0.05 8.52 -13.26
CA ILE A 35 0.00 9.94 -12.88
C ILE A 35 1.35 10.39 -12.30
N SER A 36 1.91 9.63 -11.35
CA SER A 36 3.23 9.92 -10.78
C SER A 36 4.34 9.89 -11.82
N SER A 37 4.25 9.02 -12.84
CA SER A 37 5.23 9.00 -13.93
C SER A 37 5.18 10.28 -14.74
N HIS A 38 3.97 10.77 -15.05
CA HIS A 38 3.78 12.05 -15.73
C HIS A 38 4.38 13.22 -14.91
N LEU A 39 4.11 13.25 -13.60
CA LEU A 39 4.65 14.26 -12.69
C LEU A 39 6.19 14.17 -12.58
N ALA A 40 6.76 12.97 -12.54
CA ALA A 40 8.20 12.75 -12.48
C ALA A 40 8.92 13.20 -13.76
N LEU A 41 8.31 12.97 -14.94
CA LEU A 41 8.84 13.46 -16.22
C LEU A 41 8.94 14.99 -16.23
N TYR A 42 7.96 15.68 -15.66
CA TYR A 42 8.01 17.14 -15.50
C TYR A 42 9.12 17.58 -14.53
N GLN A 43 9.27 16.90 -13.39
CA GLN A 43 10.33 17.22 -12.42
C GLN A 43 11.74 17.00 -12.99
N TRP A 44 11.93 16.02 -13.87
CA TRP A 44 13.18 15.83 -14.61
C TRP A 44 13.37 16.78 -15.79
N GLY A 45 12.41 17.68 -16.06
CA GLY A 45 12.47 18.62 -17.17
C GLY A 45 12.31 17.97 -18.55
N LEU A 46 11.78 16.75 -18.62
CA LEU A 46 11.50 16.05 -19.88
C LEU A 46 10.19 16.52 -20.54
N THR A 47 9.36 17.24 -19.79
CA THR A 47 8.12 17.87 -20.29
C THR A 47 8.06 19.31 -19.80
N GLU A 48 7.51 20.20 -20.63
CA GLU A 48 7.50 21.64 -20.37
C GLU A 48 6.38 22.08 -19.41
N ASN A 49 5.29 21.31 -19.32
CA ASN A 49 4.13 21.65 -18.50
C ASN A 49 3.46 20.38 -17.94
N VAL A 50 2.92 20.50 -16.73
CA VAL A 50 2.05 19.47 -16.14
C VAL A 50 0.66 19.60 -16.73
N TRP A 51 0.08 18.47 -17.10
CA TRP A 51 -1.31 18.43 -17.51
C TRP A 51 -2.19 18.53 -16.26
N ASP A 52 -2.88 19.66 -16.10
CA ASP A 52 -3.83 19.87 -15.02
C ASP A 52 -5.17 20.41 -15.57
N PRO A 53 -6.26 19.63 -15.50
CA PRO A 53 -7.57 20.05 -16.01
C PRO A 53 -8.33 21.02 -15.10
N VAL A 54 -7.91 21.23 -13.85
CA VAL A 54 -8.65 22.01 -12.83
C VAL A 54 -7.90 23.27 -12.41
N PHE A 55 -6.59 23.17 -12.12
CA PHE A 55 -5.79 24.28 -11.59
C PHE A 55 -4.75 24.83 -12.58
N GLY A 56 -4.58 24.22 -13.76
CA GLY A 56 -3.69 24.71 -14.80
C GLY A 56 -2.24 24.89 -14.32
N ASP A 57 -1.67 26.08 -14.55
CA ASP A 57 -0.26 26.39 -14.25
C ASP A 57 0.10 26.40 -12.76
N ASP A 58 -0.89 26.38 -11.86
CA ASP A 58 -0.62 26.29 -10.42
C ASP A 58 0.00 24.93 -10.04
N SER A 59 -0.30 23.86 -10.79
CA SER A 59 0.36 22.56 -10.64
C SER A 59 1.86 22.66 -10.84
N ASN A 60 2.31 23.41 -11.85
CA ASN A 60 3.72 23.62 -12.14
C ASN A 60 4.43 24.24 -10.93
N LYS A 61 3.80 25.22 -10.27
CA LYS A 61 4.35 25.91 -9.08
C LYS A 61 4.44 25.00 -7.87
N VAL A 62 3.45 24.12 -7.65
CA VAL A 62 3.45 23.14 -6.55
C VAL A 62 4.63 22.18 -6.71
N ILE A 63 4.80 21.63 -7.92
CA ILE A 63 5.78 20.57 -8.20
C ILE A 63 7.22 21.10 -8.20
N THR A 64 7.43 22.36 -8.57
CA THR A 64 8.75 23.03 -8.48
C THR A 64 8.92 23.86 -7.21
N SER A 65 8.04 23.72 -6.22
CA SER A 65 8.07 24.50 -4.98
C SER A 65 9.33 24.25 -4.17
N ASP A 66 9.68 25.20 -3.29
CA ASP A 66 10.83 25.03 -2.39
C ASP A 66 10.65 23.84 -1.44
N ALA A 67 9.41 23.47 -1.11
CA ALA A 67 9.11 22.25 -0.37
C ALA A 67 9.52 20.99 -1.15
N ALA A 68 9.18 20.90 -2.43
CA ALA A 68 9.56 19.80 -3.31
C ALA A 68 11.09 19.74 -3.50
N LYS A 69 11.73 20.89 -3.73
CA LYS A 69 13.21 20.98 -3.82
C LYS A 69 13.90 20.57 -2.53
N ARG A 70 13.37 20.94 -1.37
CA ARG A 70 13.90 20.55 -0.06
C ARG A 70 13.76 19.04 0.17
N MET A 71 12.66 18.45 -0.28
CA MET A 71 12.48 17.00 -0.24
C MET A 71 13.50 16.29 -1.14
N PHE A 72 13.71 16.79 -2.37
CA PHE A 72 14.76 16.28 -3.26
C PHE A 72 16.15 16.37 -2.64
N HIS A 73 16.50 17.50 -2.00
CA HIS A 73 17.77 17.65 -1.30
C HIS A 73 17.96 16.68 -0.13
N MET A 74 16.87 16.28 0.52
CA MET A 74 16.90 15.36 1.66
C MET A 74 16.98 13.90 1.22
N LEU A 75 16.18 13.50 0.24
CA LEU A 75 16.01 12.10 -0.19
C LEU A 75 16.87 11.73 -1.40
N GLY A 76 17.41 12.71 -2.13
CA GLY A 76 18.19 12.51 -3.36
C GLY A 76 17.35 12.09 -4.58
N ILE A 77 16.03 12.02 -4.43
CA ILE A 77 15.09 11.62 -5.47
C ILE A 77 13.82 12.48 -5.38
N HIS A 78 13.21 12.76 -6.52
CA HIS A 78 11.99 13.56 -6.59
C HIS A 78 10.80 12.80 -5.97
N ASP A 79 9.88 13.53 -5.34
CA ASP A 79 8.71 12.96 -4.68
C ASP A 79 7.78 12.23 -5.66
N ALA A 80 7.61 12.74 -6.89
CA ALA A 80 6.82 12.03 -7.90
C ALA A 80 7.51 10.72 -8.34
N ALA A 81 8.84 10.71 -8.46
CA ALA A 81 9.59 9.50 -8.80
C ALA A 81 9.54 8.45 -7.68
N LEU A 82 9.58 8.86 -6.41
CA LEU A 82 9.29 7.99 -5.27
C LEU A 82 7.87 7.43 -5.33
N GLY A 83 6.89 8.27 -5.69
CA GLY A 83 5.52 7.84 -5.93
C GLY A 83 5.43 6.75 -6.99
N VAL A 84 6.14 6.89 -8.13
CA VAL A 84 6.18 5.84 -9.17
C VAL A 84 6.68 4.52 -8.60
N LEU A 85 7.78 4.54 -7.84
CA LEU A 85 8.35 3.32 -7.26
C LEU A 85 7.38 2.65 -6.29
N ALA A 86 6.74 3.44 -5.41
CA ALA A 86 5.79 2.93 -4.44
C ALA A 86 4.53 2.36 -5.11
N TYR A 87 3.89 3.09 -6.03
CA TYR A 87 2.68 2.60 -6.70
C TYR A 87 2.94 1.38 -7.61
N LEU A 88 4.11 1.29 -8.24
CA LEU A 88 4.51 0.07 -8.95
C LEU A 88 4.80 -1.08 -7.98
N GLY A 89 5.44 -0.80 -6.85
CA GLY A 89 5.61 -1.73 -5.74
C GLY A 89 4.26 -2.30 -5.28
N ASP A 90 3.30 -1.43 -5.00
CA ASP A 90 1.93 -1.77 -4.63
C ASP A 90 1.25 -2.65 -5.67
N ALA A 91 1.38 -2.34 -6.97
CA ALA A 91 0.82 -3.16 -8.04
C ALA A 91 1.48 -4.56 -8.10
N ILE A 92 2.80 -4.63 -8.03
CA ILE A 92 3.56 -5.88 -8.10
C ILE A 92 3.26 -6.76 -6.87
N LEU A 93 3.35 -6.19 -5.68
CA LEU A 93 3.04 -6.88 -4.43
C LEU A 93 1.55 -7.21 -4.35
N GLY A 94 0.68 -6.37 -4.90
CA GLY A 94 -0.75 -6.58 -5.02
C GLY A 94 -1.11 -7.77 -5.89
N PHE A 95 -0.39 -8.01 -7.01
CA PHE A 95 -0.56 -9.20 -7.85
C PHE A 95 0.15 -10.45 -7.32
N ALA A 96 1.15 -10.30 -6.45
CA ALA A 96 1.94 -11.42 -5.95
C ALA A 96 1.18 -12.28 -4.91
N GLY A 97 1.12 -13.60 -5.15
CA GLY A 97 0.62 -14.59 -4.19
C GLY A 97 -0.87 -14.91 -4.31
N SER A 98 -1.30 -16.01 -3.67
CA SER A 98 -2.68 -16.54 -3.76
C SER A 98 -3.67 -15.83 -2.81
N THR A 99 -4.96 -16.20 -2.88
CA THR A 99 -6.01 -15.70 -1.98
C THR A 99 -5.88 -16.13 -0.52
N ARG A 100 -4.83 -16.87 -0.18
CA ARG A 100 -4.50 -17.29 1.19
C ARG A 100 -3.06 -16.91 1.55
N ARG A 101 -2.50 -15.89 0.87
CA ARG A 101 -1.13 -15.42 1.09
C ARG A 101 -0.88 -14.88 2.49
N TRP A 102 -1.91 -14.34 3.16
CA TRP A 102 -1.81 -13.91 4.56
C TRP A 102 -1.35 -15.04 5.49
N GLN A 103 -1.65 -16.30 5.13
CA GLN A 103 -1.22 -17.50 5.85
C GLN A 103 0.07 -18.09 5.25
N TYR A 104 0.13 -18.24 3.91
CA TYR A 104 1.22 -18.96 3.24
C TYR A 104 2.48 -18.12 2.98
N ARG A 105 2.34 -16.80 2.87
CA ARG A 105 3.44 -15.85 2.62
C ARG A 105 3.19 -14.53 3.37
N PRO A 106 3.12 -14.56 4.72
CA PRO A 106 2.85 -13.35 5.51
C PRO A 106 3.81 -12.20 5.18
N TRP A 107 5.08 -12.50 4.91
CA TRP A 107 6.08 -11.51 4.55
C TRP A 107 5.70 -10.63 3.34
N LEU A 108 5.00 -11.17 2.34
CA LEU A 108 4.54 -10.39 1.18
C LEU A 108 3.52 -9.34 1.58
N VAL A 109 2.59 -9.71 2.47
CA VAL A 109 1.55 -8.81 2.95
C VAL A 109 2.14 -7.74 3.88
N ILE A 110 3.09 -8.11 4.73
CA ILE A 110 3.77 -7.15 5.60
C ILE A 110 4.59 -6.16 4.76
N LEU A 111 5.33 -6.63 3.75
CA LEU A 111 6.06 -5.75 2.84
C LEU A 111 5.12 -4.80 2.10
N PHE A 112 3.98 -5.31 1.61
CA PHE A 112 2.94 -4.49 0.99
C PHE A 112 2.40 -3.42 1.96
N GLY A 113 2.11 -3.77 3.21
CA GLY A 113 1.70 -2.78 4.22
C GLY A 113 2.78 -1.74 4.53
N ILE A 114 4.05 -2.13 4.54
CA ILE A 114 5.20 -1.23 4.73
C ILE A 114 5.36 -0.26 3.56
N ASP A 115 4.92 -0.63 2.36
CA ASP A 115 4.95 0.26 1.18
C ASP A 115 3.77 1.25 1.21
N VAL A 116 2.55 0.72 1.33
CA VAL A 116 1.30 1.50 1.24
C VAL A 116 1.13 2.48 2.40
N ILE A 117 1.42 2.10 3.65
CA ILE A 117 1.13 2.92 4.83
C ILE A 117 1.98 4.21 4.84
N PRO A 118 3.32 4.16 4.71
CA PRO A 118 4.14 5.36 4.62
C PRO A 118 3.77 6.23 3.42
N LEU A 119 3.46 5.62 2.27
CA LEU A 119 3.01 6.34 1.08
C LEU A 119 1.75 7.18 1.35
N GLY A 120 0.77 6.61 2.04
CA GLY A 120 -0.43 7.34 2.48
C GLY A 120 -0.12 8.49 3.43
N ILE A 121 0.78 8.28 4.40
CA ILE A 121 1.18 9.34 5.36
C ILE A 121 1.86 10.50 4.62
N VAL A 122 2.82 10.21 3.75
CA VAL A 122 3.52 11.23 2.95
C VAL A 122 2.54 11.99 2.08
N SER A 123 1.57 11.29 1.45
CA SER A 123 0.52 11.91 0.64
C SER A 123 -0.29 12.93 1.44
N VAL A 124 -0.72 12.60 2.66
CA VAL A 124 -1.45 13.53 3.54
C VAL A 124 -0.60 14.74 3.90
N VAL A 125 0.67 14.52 4.27
CA VAL A 125 1.60 15.61 4.60
C VAL A 125 1.77 16.56 3.41
N LEU A 126 1.96 16.03 2.20
CA LEU A 126 2.11 16.84 0.99
C LEU A 126 0.85 17.66 0.68
N VAL A 127 -0.34 17.11 0.86
CA VAL A 127 -1.60 17.85 0.70
C VAL A 127 -1.73 18.96 1.74
N LEU A 128 -1.35 18.72 3.00
CA LEU A 128 -1.35 19.75 4.03
C LEU A 128 -0.34 20.88 3.73
N LEU A 129 0.84 20.54 3.20
CA LEU A 129 1.84 21.52 2.79
C LEU A 129 1.35 22.39 1.61
N GLN A 130 0.63 21.80 0.66
CA GLN A 130 -0.03 22.55 -0.43
C GLN A 130 -1.00 23.59 0.12
N ALA A 131 -1.86 23.17 1.06
CA ALA A 131 -2.90 24.01 1.65
C ALA A 131 -2.34 25.12 2.57
N THR A 132 -1.24 24.87 3.28
CA THR A 132 -0.75 25.77 4.34
C THR A 132 0.46 26.62 3.94
N ILE A 133 1.39 26.05 3.17
CA ILE A 133 2.67 26.71 2.86
C ILE A 133 2.71 27.21 1.43
N ILE A 134 2.29 26.38 0.47
CA ILE A 134 2.47 26.68 -0.96
C ILE A 134 1.39 27.65 -1.45
N GLY A 135 0.14 27.47 -1.00
CA GLY A 135 -0.98 28.31 -1.41
C GLY A 135 -1.48 28.05 -2.84
N TYR A 136 -0.97 27.00 -3.48
CA TYR A 136 -1.37 26.51 -4.81
C TYR A 136 -1.78 25.05 -4.72
N TRP A 137 -2.58 24.61 -5.70
CA TRP A 137 -3.14 23.26 -5.73
C TRP A 137 -2.70 22.52 -6.98
N CYS A 138 -2.44 21.22 -6.82
CA CYS A 138 -2.11 20.33 -7.92
C CYS A 138 -3.18 19.24 -8.01
N PHE A 139 -3.97 19.24 -9.09
CA PHE A 139 -5.10 18.30 -9.25
C PHE A 139 -4.63 16.86 -9.24
N LEU A 140 -3.59 16.57 -10.03
CA LEU A 140 -3.00 15.23 -10.13
C LEU A 140 -2.45 14.75 -8.79
N CYS A 141 -1.84 15.64 -8.00
CA CYS A 141 -1.31 15.33 -6.68
C CYS A 141 -2.44 15.00 -5.68
N LEU A 142 -3.56 15.70 -5.77
CA LEU A 142 -4.76 15.42 -4.97
C LEU A 142 -5.38 14.07 -5.35
N VAL A 143 -5.44 13.76 -6.65
CA VAL A 143 -5.92 12.46 -7.15
C VAL A 143 -5.03 11.33 -6.66
N THR A 144 -3.71 11.44 -6.77
CA THR A 144 -2.79 10.41 -6.27
C THR A 144 -2.87 10.27 -4.75
N ALA A 145 -3.00 11.38 -4.02
CA ALA A 145 -3.18 11.33 -2.57
C ALA A 145 -4.49 10.63 -2.16
N ALA A 146 -5.59 10.89 -2.87
CA ALA A 146 -6.86 10.20 -2.66
C ALA A 146 -6.73 8.70 -2.95
N ILE A 147 -6.06 8.33 -4.05
CA ILE A 147 -5.78 6.92 -4.37
C ILE A 147 -4.96 6.26 -3.25
N SER A 148 -3.87 6.87 -2.79
CA SER A 148 -3.07 6.34 -1.68
C SER A 148 -3.90 6.07 -0.43
N LEU A 149 -4.80 6.97 -0.06
CA LEU A 149 -5.68 6.77 1.10
C LEU A 149 -6.66 5.60 0.90
N ILE A 150 -7.20 5.44 -0.31
CA ILE A 150 -8.05 4.29 -0.66
C ILE A 150 -7.23 2.99 -0.57
N LEU A 151 -6.00 2.98 -1.09
CA LEU A 151 -5.10 1.83 -1.03
C LEU A 151 -4.78 1.45 0.42
N VAL A 152 -4.47 2.42 1.29
CA VAL A 152 -4.27 2.19 2.73
C VAL A 152 -5.53 1.59 3.37
N TYR A 153 -6.70 2.15 3.09
CA TYR A 153 -7.95 1.67 3.67
C TYR A 153 -8.26 0.22 3.26
N TRP A 154 -8.13 -0.12 1.97
CA TRP A 154 -8.40 -1.48 1.49
C TRP A 154 -7.33 -2.50 1.86
N SER A 155 -6.06 -2.09 1.92
CA SER A 155 -4.95 -2.99 2.32
C SER A 155 -4.93 -3.31 3.82
N TRP A 156 -5.56 -2.46 4.64
CA TRP A 156 -5.57 -2.59 6.10
C TRP A 156 -6.06 -3.95 6.58
N ASP A 157 -7.10 -4.49 5.95
CA ASP A 157 -7.73 -5.74 6.36
C ASP A 157 -6.78 -6.93 6.18
N GLU A 158 -6.02 -6.94 5.08
CA GLU A 158 -5.07 -8.00 4.77
C GLU A 158 -3.83 -7.94 5.68
N VAL A 159 -3.31 -6.74 5.91
CA VAL A 159 -2.17 -6.50 6.81
C VAL A 159 -2.54 -6.91 8.23
N ARG A 160 -3.73 -6.52 8.70
CA ARG A 160 -4.23 -6.87 10.04
C ARG A 160 -4.44 -8.37 10.19
N ALA A 161 -4.99 -9.05 9.18
CA ALA A 161 -5.16 -10.50 9.21
C ALA A 161 -3.81 -11.22 9.35
N SER A 162 -2.80 -10.80 8.56
CA SER A 162 -1.44 -11.38 8.61
C SER A 162 -0.75 -11.12 9.95
N LEU A 163 -0.86 -9.90 10.50
CA LEU A 163 -0.32 -9.57 11.82
C LEU A 163 -1.00 -10.36 12.94
N THR A 164 -2.32 -10.50 12.88
CA THR A 164 -3.09 -11.27 13.87
C THR A 164 -2.69 -12.74 13.83
N TYR A 165 -2.50 -13.31 12.64
CA TYR A 165 -2.00 -14.66 12.47
C TYR A 165 -0.61 -14.86 13.10
N LEU A 166 0.36 -14.00 12.79
CA LEU A 166 1.70 -14.06 13.38
C LEU A 166 1.69 -13.86 14.89
N TRP A 167 0.80 -13.00 15.40
CA TRP A 167 0.63 -12.79 16.82
C TRP A 167 0.07 -14.03 17.54
N ILE A 168 -0.85 -14.78 16.91
CA ILE A 168 -1.36 -16.05 17.45
C ILE A 168 -0.23 -17.09 17.52
N VAL A 169 0.57 -17.23 16.45
CA VAL A 169 1.73 -18.14 16.43
C VAL A 169 2.69 -17.80 17.57
N TRP A 170 3.03 -16.52 17.74
CA TRP A 170 3.87 -16.08 18.84
C TRP A 170 3.27 -16.41 20.21
N LYS A 171 1.96 -16.19 20.40
CA LYS A 171 1.28 -16.43 21.68
C LYS A 171 1.17 -17.92 22.03
N GLN A 172 1.05 -18.80 21.04
CA GLN A 172 0.92 -20.25 21.27
C GLN A 172 2.27 -20.90 21.59
N ASP A 173 3.32 -20.61 20.81
CA ASP A 173 4.60 -21.32 20.96
C ASP A 173 5.69 -20.54 21.69
N HIS A 174 5.62 -19.19 21.71
CA HIS A 174 6.69 -18.30 22.20
C HIS A 174 8.09 -18.63 21.62
N ASN A 175 8.15 -19.27 20.45
CA ASN A 175 9.38 -19.71 19.83
C ASN A 175 9.71 -18.85 18.60
N TRP A 176 10.82 -18.11 18.69
CA TRP A 176 11.29 -17.25 17.60
C TRP A 176 11.53 -17.99 16.28
N ARG A 177 11.99 -19.25 16.34
CA ARG A 177 12.25 -20.04 15.13
C ARG A 177 10.96 -20.41 14.39
N VAL A 178 9.90 -20.74 15.12
CA VAL A 178 8.58 -21.04 14.55
C VAL A 178 7.95 -19.78 13.95
N LEU A 179 8.05 -18.65 14.65
CA LEU A 179 7.58 -17.36 14.13
C LEU A 179 8.32 -16.97 12.84
N TRP A 180 9.65 -17.07 12.82
CA TRP A 180 10.46 -16.74 11.64
C TRP A 180 10.14 -17.66 10.46
N ASN A 181 10.04 -18.97 10.70
CA ASN A 181 9.67 -19.94 9.68
C ASN A 181 8.27 -19.63 9.10
N THR A 182 7.31 -19.33 9.97
CA THR A 182 5.94 -18.99 9.57
C THR A 182 5.90 -17.68 8.77
N PHE A 183 6.65 -16.66 9.19
CA PHE A 183 6.75 -15.38 8.48
C PHE A 183 7.24 -15.55 7.03
N TRP A 184 8.24 -16.40 6.81
CA TRP A 184 8.75 -16.73 5.48
C TRP A 184 7.87 -17.71 4.70
N GLY A 185 6.85 -18.29 5.33
CA GLY A 185 5.92 -19.22 4.69
C GLY A 185 6.38 -20.68 4.68
N PHE A 186 7.30 -21.06 5.57
CA PHE A 186 7.65 -22.46 5.76
C PHE A 186 6.52 -23.18 6.48
N PRO A 187 6.04 -24.32 5.96
CA PRO A 187 4.96 -25.07 6.59
C PRO A 187 5.42 -25.65 7.92
N SER A 188 4.64 -25.43 8.97
CA SER A 188 4.83 -26.07 10.28
C SER A 188 3.47 -26.49 10.86
N PRO A 189 3.40 -27.58 11.64
CA PRO A 189 2.16 -28.00 12.29
C PRO A 189 1.56 -26.91 13.18
N GLU A 190 2.43 -26.13 13.83
CA GLU A 190 2.04 -25.05 14.73
C GLU A 190 1.43 -23.88 13.97
N ALA A 191 2.01 -23.52 12.83
CA ALA A 191 1.47 -22.51 11.91
C ALA A 191 0.06 -22.90 11.42
N ALA A 192 -0.17 -24.18 11.12
CA ALA A 192 -1.49 -24.67 10.75
C ALA A 192 -2.50 -24.56 11.91
N ALA A 193 -2.11 -24.93 13.12
CA ALA A 193 -2.95 -24.80 14.31
C ALA A 193 -3.32 -23.34 14.62
N ALA A 194 -2.36 -22.42 14.47
CA ALA A 194 -2.59 -20.99 14.64
C ALA A 194 -3.56 -20.42 13.58
N ALA A 195 -3.47 -20.90 12.34
CA ALA A 195 -4.38 -20.49 11.27
C ALA A 195 -5.81 -20.95 11.54
N GLU A 196 -6.01 -22.20 11.96
CA GLU A 196 -7.33 -22.71 12.36
C GLU A 196 -7.88 -21.95 13.58
N THR A 197 -7.01 -21.59 14.54
CA THR A 197 -7.40 -20.75 15.68
C THR A 197 -7.91 -19.38 15.25
N LEU A 198 -7.32 -18.77 14.22
CA LEU A 198 -7.79 -17.50 13.67
C LEU A 198 -9.13 -17.67 12.94
N LEU A 199 -9.26 -18.71 12.11
CA LEU A 199 -10.47 -19.00 11.34
C LEU A 199 -11.66 -19.40 12.22
N ALA A 200 -11.41 -19.97 13.40
CA ALA A 200 -12.43 -20.36 14.37
C ALA A 200 -12.97 -19.17 15.20
N ARG A 201 -12.41 -17.97 15.07
CA ARG A 201 -12.95 -16.79 15.77
C ARG A 201 -14.29 -16.37 15.16
N GLU A 202 -15.16 -15.80 15.98
CA GLU A 202 -16.42 -15.25 15.49
C GLU A 202 -16.17 -13.98 14.68
N VAL A 203 -16.93 -13.83 13.60
CA VAL A 203 -17.06 -12.58 12.84
C VAL A 203 -18.01 -11.71 13.66
N ASN A 204 -17.47 -10.72 14.39
CA ASN A 204 -18.27 -9.74 15.13
C ASN A 204 -19.01 -8.78 14.19
#